data_AF-A0A973GXP3-F1
#
_entry.id   AF-A0A973GXP3-F1
#
_cell.length_a   1.000
_cell.length_b   1.000
_cell.length_c   1.000
_cell.angle_alpha   90.00
_cell.angle_beta   90.00
_cell.angle_gamma   90.00
#
_symmetry.space_group_name_H-M   'P 1'
#
loop_
_entity.id
_entity.type
_entity.pdbx_description
1 polymer ?
#
loop_
_entity_poly.entity_id
_entity_poly.type
_entity_poly.pdbx_seq_one_letter_code
_entity_poly.pdbx_strand_id
1 'polypeptide(L)'
;MRHTRWRTPVLESIHGVAAIIVALVVIGVGYAQAWPLPITIGVNDTAFIENVGRPEYGDGRVFRWTSDSSQLSLPQPPLNTASVLTLRIQDSRKLRPEQPDLTIRADAVDLVRVPLPRNVPRLYSLLIPPVGQPGKALVVELQTTPMQEYENARWLGVALFTASLSPTSGSVWLPSLWVGLCAATLGLCTYLAARLAGVRRERGLLIVAGAAAIVAVGLAARPIEILPFIQRLAGMAAIAGLGIGLARLLAPVTQAQPARQELRSPPARLLVSGAHLPIYLALGAWMLLLFQQSMAWDGAKDIGGFTWDIWIGVALGVMCGLGLLSRWALRRRGAALVESYAKQAQVALVVLGVAAGIRIGFSFEYVFTHQAADFWVHFKAVREWVRGAPLYNLEDITTNHFGKVFKVPPFYAMLYLPFVRSIGGEVLLFWQRIVNAALLGCVALIWLRMWRLPLFSLAGAALLIVFSSRPIVDTLTYGQTDALLLCLLTLALWALREERDSLAGALVAL
;
A
#
# COMPACT_ATOMS: atom_id res chain seq x y z
N MET A 1 30.06 2.63 40.08
CA MET A 1 29.42 2.92 38.77
C MET A 1 28.55 1.76 38.24
N ARG A 2 27.66 1.14 39.04
CA ARG A 2 26.76 0.04 38.59
C ARG A 2 25.25 0.39 38.60
N HIS A 3 24.85 1.60 39.01
CA HIS A 3 23.43 1.98 39.12
C HIS A 3 22.82 2.64 37.86
N THR A 4 23.57 2.85 36.78
CA THR A 4 23.07 3.55 35.57
C THR A 4 22.38 2.65 34.54
N ARG A 5 22.48 1.31 34.64
CA ARG A 5 21.92 0.39 33.62
C ARG A 5 20.40 0.19 33.69
N TRP A 6 19.75 0.42 34.83
CA TRP A 6 18.30 0.21 34.98
C TRP A 6 17.44 1.43 34.64
N ARG A 7 18.03 2.63 34.56
CA ARG A 7 17.28 3.87 34.29
C ARG A 7 16.86 4.00 32.82
N THR A 8 17.56 3.34 31.90
CA THR A 8 17.25 3.43 30.46
C THR A 8 15.98 2.70 30.04
N PRO A 9 15.68 1.44 30.44
CA PRO A 9 14.45 0.77 30.02
C PRO A 9 13.20 1.43 30.59
N VAL A 10 13.19 1.79 31.88
CA VAL A 10 12.04 2.45 32.52
C VAL A 10 11.70 3.76 31.82
N LEU A 11 12.71 4.58 31.51
CA LEU A 11 12.48 5.84 30.81
C LEU A 11 11.95 5.63 29.38
N GLU A 12 12.44 4.64 28.64
CA GLU A 12 11.90 4.31 27.31
C GLU A 12 10.44 3.82 27.40
N SER A 13 10.10 3.03 28.42
CA SER A 13 8.70 2.63 28.67
C SER A 13 7.81 3.83 28.94
N ILE A 14 8.26 4.80 29.76
CA ILE A 14 7.52 6.03 30.02
C ILE A 14 7.29 6.83 28.73
N HIS A 15 8.31 6.95 27.86
CA HIS A 15 8.15 7.64 26.58
C HIS A 15 7.27 6.86 25.61
N GLY A 16 7.29 5.53 25.63
CA GLY A 16 6.37 4.70 24.86
C GLY A 16 4.92 4.90 25.29
N VAL A 17 4.66 4.97 26.61
CA VAL A 17 3.33 5.31 27.15
C VAL A 17 2.94 6.74 26.77
N ALA A 18 3.87 7.70 26.86
CA ALA A 18 3.61 9.07 26.42
C ALA A 18 3.27 9.14 24.93
N ALA A 19 3.96 8.38 24.07
CA ALA A 19 3.65 8.29 22.64
C ALA A 19 2.24 7.72 22.38
N ILE A 20 1.84 6.70 23.14
CA ILE A 20 0.47 6.15 23.09
C ILE A 20 -0.55 7.22 23.46
N ILE A 21 -0.34 7.94 24.57
CA ILE A 21 -1.24 9.00 25.03
C ILE A 21 -1.33 10.12 24.00
N VAL A 22 -0.21 10.58 23.45
CA VAL A 22 -0.18 11.63 22.41
C VAL A 22 -0.99 11.20 21.19
N ALA A 23 -0.78 9.98 20.69
CA ALA A 23 -1.52 9.48 19.54
C ALA A 23 -3.03 9.34 19.84
N LEU A 24 -3.40 8.82 21.02
CA LEU A 24 -4.79 8.71 21.46
C LEU A 24 -5.49 10.07 21.53
N VAL A 25 -4.84 11.08 22.11
CA VAL A 25 -5.43 12.42 22.24
C VAL A 25 -5.58 13.07 20.87
N VAL A 26 -4.53 13.07 20.05
CA VAL A 26 -4.55 13.73 18.74
C VAL A 26 -5.55 13.07 17.78
N ILE A 27 -5.53 11.73 17.69
CA ILE A 27 -6.49 10.98 16.87
C ILE A 27 -7.89 11.08 17.44
N GLY A 28 -8.05 11.08 18.78
CA GLY A 28 -9.34 11.28 19.44
C GLY A 28 -9.98 12.62 19.08
N VAL A 29 -9.19 13.70 18.99
CA VAL A 29 -9.69 15.00 18.52
C VAL A 29 -10.16 14.94 17.07
N GLY A 30 -9.37 14.36 16.16
CA GLY A 30 -9.79 14.18 14.75
C GLY A 30 -11.03 13.30 14.60
N TYR A 31 -11.11 12.23 15.39
CA TYR A 31 -12.26 11.34 15.48
C TYR A 31 -13.51 12.05 16.01
N ALA A 32 -13.36 12.95 16.99
CA ALA A 32 -14.48 13.75 17.50
C ALA A 32 -15.04 14.71 16.43
N GLN A 33 -14.21 15.18 15.50
CA GLN A 33 -14.63 16.04 14.38
C GLN A 33 -15.20 15.25 13.18
N ALA A 34 -15.10 13.92 13.20
CA ALA A 34 -15.54 13.07 12.09
C ALA A 34 -17.07 12.98 11.95
N TRP A 35 -17.85 13.39 12.95
CA TRP A 35 -19.30 13.16 12.97
C TRP A 35 -20.11 14.45 12.79
N PRO A 36 -21.35 14.37 12.27
CA PRO A 36 -22.05 13.17 11.79
C PRO A 36 -21.39 12.54 10.57
N LEU A 37 -21.54 11.22 10.39
CA LEU A 37 -20.98 10.48 9.26
C LEU A 37 -22.04 10.27 8.16
N PRO A 38 -22.04 11.08 7.08
CA PRO A 38 -22.91 10.84 5.94
C PRO A 38 -22.30 9.77 5.02
N ILE A 39 -22.97 8.64 4.84
CA ILE A 39 -22.55 7.58 3.92
C ILE A 39 -23.28 7.74 2.59
N THR A 40 -22.51 8.04 1.54
CA THR A 40 -23.01 8.14 0.17
C THR A 40 -23.00 6.75 -0.46
N ILE A 41 -24.20 6.25 -0.78
CA ILE A 41 -24.39 4.87 -1.24
C ILE A 41 -24.10 4.75 -2.75
N GLY A 42 -23.90 5.86 -3.45
CA GLY A 42 -23.73 5.91 -4.91
C GLY A 42 -22.36 5.53 -5.47
N VAL A 43 -21.31 5.37 -4.65
CA VAL A 43 -19.97 4.97 -5.13
C VAL A 43 -19.81 3.46 -4.95
N ASN A 44 -19.14 2.76 -5.88
CA ASN A 44 -18.79 1.34 -5.74
C ASN A 44 -17.76 1.17 -4.64
N ASP A 45 -18.23 1.09 -3.40
CA ASP A 45 -17.40 0.88 -2.23
C ASP A 45 -17.85 -0.37 -1.46
N THR A 46 -17.34 -1.51 -1.90
CA THR A 46 -17.61 -2.83 -1.30
C THR A 46 -17.14 -2.93 0.15
N ALA A 47 -16.37 -1.95 0.66
CA ALA A 47 -15.98 -1.92 2.07
C ALA A 47 -17.16 -1.56 3.00
N PHE A 48 -18.18 -0.87 2.48
CA PHE A 48 -19.31 -0.38 3.28
C PHE A 48 -20.62 -1.10 3.00
N ILE A 49 -20.77 -1.71 1.83
CA ILE A 49 -22.03 -2.31 1.41
C ILE A 49 -21.81 -3.71 0.86
N GLU A 50 -22.59 -4.66 1.36
CA GLU A 50 -22.62 -6.04 0.86
C GLU A 50 -24.04 -6.41 0.45
N ASN A 51 -24.16 -7.24 -0.60
CA ASN A 51 -25.44 -7.68 -1.21
C ASN A 51 -26.35 -6.51 -1.61
N VAL A 52 -25.77 -5.42 -2.11
CA VAL A 52 -26.50 -4.27 -2.65
C VAL A 52 -26.28 -4.18 -4.16
N GLY A 53 -27.33 -3.83 -4.91
CA GLY A 53 -27.29 -3.63 -6.36
C GLY A 53 -26.30 -2.53 -6.80
N ARG A 54 -26.11 -2.42 -8.10
CA ARG A 54 -25.30 -1.34 -8.70
C ARG A 54 -25.95 0.03 -8.47
N PRO A 55 -25.18 1.15 -8.48
CA PRO A 55 -25.74 2.49 -8.43
C PRO A 55 -26.73 2.73 -9.59
N GLU A 56 -27.90 3.27 -9.27
CA GLU A 56 -28.92 3.68 -10.22
C GLU A 56 -29.31 5.15 -9.97
N TYR A 57 -29.83 5.81 -11.00
CA TYR A 57 -30.27 7.20 -10.93
C TYR A 57 -31.80 7.26 -11.01
N GLY A 58 -32.42 7.92 -10.03
CA GLY A 58 -33.86 8.12 -9.97
C GLY A 58 -34.19 9.41 -9.22
N ASP A 59 -35.18 10.16 -9.68
CA ASP A 59 -35.60 11.44 -9.10
C ASP A 59 -34.43 12.43 -8.86
N GLY A 60 -33.46 12.45 -9.78
CA GLY A 60 -32.28 13.30 -9.71
C GLY A 60 -31.26 12.91 -8.63
N ARG A 61 -31.36 11.69 -8.07
CA ARG A 61 -30.48 11.20 -7.00
C ARG A 61 -29.94 9.82 -7.34
N VAL A 62 -28.76 9.51 -6.80
CA VAL A 62 -28.21 8.16 -6.85
C VAL A 62 -28.80 7.33 -5.72
N PHE A 63 -29.20 6.11 -6.02
CA PHE A 63 -29.66 5.14 -5.04
C PHE A 63 -29.14 3.74 -5.40
N ARG A 64 -29.33 2.79 -4.50
CA ARG A 64 -29.11 1.37 -4.79
C ARG A 64 -30.24 0.53 -4.26
N TRP A 65 -30.52 -0.57 -4.95
CA TRP A 65 -31.45 -1.58 -4.50
C TRP A 65 -30.80 -2.51 -3.47
N THR A 66 -31.45 -2.71 -2.33
CA THR A 66 -31.10 -3.80 -1.42
C THR A 66 -31.55 -5.15 -2.01
N SER A 67 -31.08 -6.25 -1.43
CA SER A 67 -31.49 -7.63 -1.73
C SER A 67 -32.42 -8.16 -0.62
N ASP A 68 -32.51 -9.48 -0.47
CA ASP A 68 -33.17 -10.15 0.67
C ASP A 68 -32.49 -9.83 2.01
N SER A 69 -31.15 -9.85 2.04
CA SER A 69 -30.31 -9.42 3.16
C SER A 69 -29.17 -8.56 2.62
N SER A 70 -29.27 -7.25 2.83
CA SER A 70 -28.19 -6.31 2.54
C SER A 70 -27.53 -5.83 3.81
N GLN A 71 -26.22 -5.62 3.78
CA GLN A 71 -25.48 -5.15 4.95
C GLN A 71 -24.80 -3.81 4.66
N LEU A 72 -24.86 -2.92 5.64
CA LEU A 72 -24.09 -1.68 5.69
C LEU A 72 -23.07 -1.77 6.83
N SER A 73 -21.79 -1.76 6.49
CA SER A 73 -20.68 -1.76 7.45
C SER A 73 -20.26 -0.33 7.76
N LEU A 74 -20.69 0.20 8.90
CA LEU A 74 -20.45 1.60 9.30
C LEU A 74 -19.30 1.70 10.31
N PRO A 75 -18.52 2.80 10.34
CA PRO A 75 -17.57 3.00 11.41
C PRO A 75 -18.24 2.98 12.79
N GLN A 76 -17.62 2.31 13.76
CA GLN A 76 -18.14 2.26 15.13
C GLN A 76 -18.23 3.67 15.74
N PRO A 77 -19.33 4.03 16.42
CA PRO A 77 -19.48 5.32 17.11
C PRO A 77 -18.58 5.45 18.34
N PRO A 78 -18.49 6.66 18.94
CA PRO A 78 -17.76 6.88 20.18
C PRO A 78 -18.13 5.87 21.26
N LEU A 79 -17.15 5.49 22.09
CA LEU A 79 -17.32 4.44 23.08
C LEU A 79 -18.49 4.75 24.02
N ASN A 80 -19.31 3.74 24.31
CA ASN A 80 -20.46 3.82 25.22
C ASN A 80 -21.46 4.95 24.89
N THR A 81 -21.54 5.34 23.61
CA THR A 81 -22.44 6.42 23.17
C THR A 81 -23.54 5.85 22.26
N ALA A 82 -24.80 6.08 22.64
CA ALA A 82 -25.93 5.76 21.77
C ALA A 82 -25.87 6.63 20.50
N SER A 83 -26.28 6.07 19.36
CA SER A 83 -26.20 6.76 18.07
C SER A 83 -27.52 6.71 17.34
N VAL A 84 -27.83 7.74 16.56
CA VAL A 84 -28.98 7.78 15.67
C VAL A 84 -28.53 7.42 14.27
N LEU A 85 -29.02 6.29 13.77
CA LEU A 85 -28.91 5.90 12.37
C LEU A 85 -30.09 6.49 11.61
N THR A 86 -29.80 7.29 10.60
CA THR A 86 -30.80 7.86 9.72
C THR A 86 -30.68 7.25 8.33
N LEU A 87 -31.73 6.59 7.86
CA LEU A 87 -31.80 5.94 6.56
C LEU A 87 -32.87 6.61 5.70
N ARG A 88 -32.54 6.95 4.46
CA ARG A 88 -33.52 7.39 3.47
C ARG A 88 -33.83 6.24 2.53
N ILE A 89 -35.05 5.72 2.63
CA ILE A 89 -35.49 4.49 1.94
C ILE A 89 -36.78 4.77 1.18
N GLN A 90 -36.95 4.15 0.02
CA GLN A 90 -38.18 4.20 -0.78
C GLN A 90 -38.53 2.81 -1.29
N ASP A 91 -39.82 2.48 -1.30
CA ASP A 91 -40.35 1.40 -2.12
C ASP A 91 -40.83 1.99 -3.46
N SER A 92 -39.96 2.08 -4.46
CA SER A 92 -40.29 2.70 -5.77
C SER A 92 -41.02 1.75 -6.73
N ARG A 93 -41.49 0.58 -6.26
CA ARG A 93 -42.20 -0.40 -7.08
C ARG A 93 -43.68 -0.02 -7.25
N LYS A 94 -44.16 -0.01 -8.49
CA LYS A 94 -45.54 0.38 -8.84
C LYS A 94 -46.58 -0.75 -8.69
N LEU A 95 -46.16 -2.02 -8.66
CA LEU A 95 -47.02 -3.18 -8.94
C LEU A 95 -47.22 -4.18 -7.78
N ARG A 96 -46.83 -3.86 -6.53
CA ARG A 96 -46.96 -4.81 -5.41
C ARG A 96 -48.32 -4.70 -4.73
N PRO A 97 -49.11 -5.79 -4.58
CA PRO A 97 -50.40 -5.76 -3.89
C PRO A 97 -50.25 -5.58 -2.37
N GLU A 98 -49.15 -6.04 -1.77
CA GLU A 98 -48.88 -5.93 -0.32
C GLU A 98 -47.70 -5.00 -0.03
N GLN A 99 -47.72 -4.33 1.13
CA GLN A 99 -46.60 -3.49 1.59
C GLN A 99 -45.47 -4.40 2.11
N PRO A 100 -44.23 -4.25 1.65
CA PRO A 100 -43.13 -5.04 2.17
C PRO A 100 -42.77 -4.58 3.59
N ASP A 101 -42.49 -5.55 4.44
CA ASP A 101 -41.84 -5.29 5.71
C ASP A 101 -40.33 -5.09 5.49
N LEU A 102 -39.80 -4.05 6.12
CA LEU A 102 -38.38 -3.83 6.27
C LEU A 102 -38.02 -4.07 7.73
N THR A 103 -37.18 -5.07 7.96
CA THR A 103 -36.54 -5.31 9.26
C THR A 103 -35.13 -4.74 9.21
N ILE A 104 -34.80 -3.91 10.21
CA ILE A 104 -33.49 -3.28 10.32
C ILE A 104 -32.84 -3.79 11.59
N ARG A 105 -31.65 -4.39 11.45
CA ARG A 105 -30.85 -4.90 12.55
C ARG A 105 -29.55 -4.14 12.67
N ALA A 106 -29.02 -4.01 13.87
CA ALA A 106 -27.65 -3.56 14.12
C ALA A 106 -26.93 -4.59 14.99
N ASP A 107 -25.80 -5.13 14.52
CA ASP A 107 -25.02 -6.17 15.20
C ASP A 107 -25.89 -7.34 15.72
N ALA A 108 -26.78 -7.84 14.85
CA ALA A 108 -27.78 -8.90 15.11
C ALA A 108 -28.91 -8.54 16.10
N VAL A 109 -29.01 -7.29 16.56
CA VAL A 109 -30.15 -6.81 17.37
C VAL A 109 -31.20 -6.18 16.46
N ASP A 110 -32.44 -6.68 16.53
CA ASP A 110 -33.59 -6.09 15.85
C ASP A 110 -33.86 -4.67 16.39
N LEU A 111 -33.67 -3.66 15.55
CA LEU A 111 -33.98 -2.26 15.89
C LEU A 111 -35.44 -1.95 15.62
N VAL A 112 -35.93 -2.32 14.43
CA VAL A 112 -37.31 -2.07 14.03
C VAL A 112 -37.74 -3.02 12.91
N ARG A 113 -39.04 -3.31 12.86
CA ARG A 113 -39.74 -3.86 11.70
C ARG A 113 -40.86 -2.92 11.32
N VAL A 114 -40.81 -2.38 10.11
CA VAL A 114 -41.78 -1.38 9.63
C VAL A 114 -42.35 -1.77 8.27
N PRO A 115 -43.67 -1.59 8.05
CA PRO A 115 -44.22 -1.68 6.71
C PRO A 115 -43.79 -0.45 5.90
N LEU A 116 -43.39 -0.68 4.65
CA LEU A 116 -42.96 0.39 3.76
C LEU A 116 -44.12 0.96 2.94
N PRO A 117 -44.36 2.28 3.01
CA PRO A 117 -45.38 2.94 2.22
C PRO A 117 -44.93 3.07 0.76
N ARG A 118 -45.89 2.88 -0.15
CA ARG A 118 -45.61 2.87 -1.59
C ARG A 118 -45.14 4.22 -2.10
N ASN A 119 -44.07 4.19 -2.87
CA ASN A 119 -43.56 5.28 -3.71
C ASN A 119 -43.35 6.63 -3.01
N VAL A 120 -43.12 6.63 -1.70
CA VAL A 120 -42.77 7.84 -0.94
C VAL A 120 -41.43 7.60 -0.25
N PRO A 121 -40.37 8.35 -0.59
CA PRO A 121 -39.12 8.26 0.13
C PRO A 121 -39.33 8.73 1.57
N ARG A 122 -39.01 7.87 2.54
CA ARG A 122 -39.11 8.18 3.97
C ARG A 122 -37.75 8.21 4.62
N LEU A 123 -37.64 9.05 5.64
CA LEU A 123 -36.49 9.13 6.52
C LEU A 123 -36.81 8.31 7.77
N TYR A 124 -36.05 7.25 8.01
CA TYR A 124 -36.14 6.43 9.21
C TYR A 124 -34.98 6.78 10.14
N SER A 125 -35.28 7.31 11.32
CA SER A 125 -34.28 7.61 12.35
C SER A 125 -34.43 6.59 13.49
N LEU A 126 -33.39 5.79 13.68
CA LEU A 126 -33.37 4.66 14.60
C LEU A 126 -32.31 4.90 15.66
N LEU A 127 -32.66 4.67 16.92
CA LEU A 127 -31.72 4.72 18.02
C LEU A 127 -30.97 3.38 18.09
N ILE A 128 -29.65 3.45 17.95
CA ILE A 128 -28.73 2.35 18.14
C ILE A 128 -28.21 2.44 19.58
N PRO A 129 -28.40 1.38 20.40
CA PRO A 129 -27.88 1.38 21.76
C PRO A 129 -26.35 1.44 21.76
N PRO A 130 -25.73 1.92 22.86
CA PRO A 130 -24.28 1.96 22.96
C PRO A 130 -23.71 0.53 22.88
N VAL A 131 -22.77 0.32 21.96
CA VAL A 131 -22.05 -0.96 21.79
C VAL A 131 -20.63 -0.81 22.35
N GLY A 132 -20.26 -1.68 23.28
CA GLY A 132 -18.93 -1.71 23.90
C GLY A 132 -17.95 -2.71 23.27
N GLN A 133 -18.33 -3.34 22.17
CA GLN A 133 -17.54 -4.42 21.57
C GLN A 133 -16.33 -3.86 20.78
N PRO A 134 -15.17 -4.54 20.83
CA PRO A 134 -14.03 -4.25 19.96
C PRO A 134 -14.33 -4.66 18.51
N GLY A 135 -15.24 -3.96 17.86
CA GLY A 135 -15.60 -4.16 16.45
C GLY A 135 -14.88 -3.17 15.53
N LYS A 136 -14.50 -3.62 14.33
CA LYS A 136 -14.02 -2.72 13.26
C LYS A 136 -15.15 -1.84 12.71
N ALA A 137 -16.36 -2.39 12.64
CA ALA A 137 -17.54 -1.75 12.09
C ALA A 137 -18.79 -2.11 12.91
N LEU A 138 -19.80 -1.26 12.83
CA LEU A 138 -21.19 -1.50 13.19
C LEU A 138 -21.88 -2.06 11.95
N VAL A 139 -22.39 -3.28 12.02
CA VAL A 139 -23.05 -3.92 10.88
C VAL A 139 -24.54 -3.69 10.97
N VAL A 140 -25.08 -2.92 10.02
CA VAL A 140 -26.51 -2.69 9.88
C VAL A 140 -27.06 -3.60 8.79
N GLU A 141 -27.92 -4.54 9.16
CA GLU A 141 -28.58 -5.42 8.21
C GLU A 141 -29.96 -4.86 7.84
N LEU A 142 -30.24 -4.82 6.55
CA LEU A 142 -31.52 -4.46 5.95
C LEU A 142 -32.12 -5.72 5.34
N GLN A 143 -33.11 -6.29 6.03
CA GLN A 143 -33.83 -7.47 5.56
C GLN A 143 -35.18 -7.06 4.99
N THR A 144 -35.43 -7.45 3.74
CA THR A 144 -36.69 -7.18 3.04
C THR A 144 -37.09 -8.39 2.22
N THR A 145 -38.38 -8.66 2.04
CA THR A 145 -38.80 -9.69 1.09
C THR A 145 -38.60 -9.16 -0.34
N PRO A 146 -37.58 -9.63 -1.07
CA PRO A 146 -37.28 -9.10 -2.39
C PRO A 146 -38.40 -9.49 -3.36
N MET A 147 -38.58 -8.71 -4.41
CA MET A 147 -39.51 -9.01 -5.49
C MET A 147 -38.76 -8.98 -6.81
N GLN A 148 -39.13 -9.88 -7.70
CA GLN A 148 -38.55 -9.91 -9.04
C GLN A 148 -39.04 -8.71 -9.87
N GLU A 149 -38.11 -7.92 -10.38
CA GLU A 149 -38.35 -6.83 -11.33
C GLU A 149 -38.81 -7.41 -12.68
N TYR A 150 -39.89 -6.86 -13.23
CA TYR A 150 -40.53 -7.42 -14.44
C TYR A 150 -39.63 -7.35 -15.68
N GLU A 151 -38.89 -6.26 -15.85
CA GLU A 151 -38.09 -6.02 -17.07
C GLU A 151 -36.80 -6.85 -17.09
N ASN A 152 -36.10 -6.96 -15.97
CA ASN A 152 -34.75 -7.53 -15.91
C ASN A 152 -34.64 -8.77 -15.02
N ALA A 153 -35.75 -9.29 -14.50
CA ALA A 153 -35.81 -10.48 -13.65
C ALA A 153 -34.94 -10.40 -12.37
N ARG A 154 -34.55 -9.20 -11.93
CA ARG A 154 -33.69 -8.98 -10.74
C ARG A 154 -34.51 -9.06 -9.46
N TRP A 155 -34.00 -9.71 -8.43
CA TRP A 155 -34.61 -9.70 -7.10
C TRP A 155 -34.23 -8.42 -6.37
N LEU A 156 -35.16 -7.48 -6.25
CA LEU A 156 -34.94 -6.16 -5.67
C LEU A 156 -35.70 -6.02 -4.36
N GLY A 157 -35.00 -5.60 -3.32
CA GLY A 157 -35.52 -5.21 -2.02
C GLY A 157 -36.08 -3.78 -2.07
N VAL A 158 -35.41 -2.83 -1.41
CA VAL A 158 -35.85 -1.43 -1.29
C VAL A 158 -34.78 -0.49 -1.84
N ALA A 159 -35.19 0.68 -2.32
CA ALA A 159 -34.27 1.68 -2.80
C ALA A 159 -33.69 2.45 -1.62
N LEU A 160 -32.38 2.35 -1.42
CA LEU A 160 -31.64 3.00 -0.37
C LEU A 160 -30.82 4.17 -0.97
N PHE A 161 -31.10 5.38 -0.50
CA PHE A 161 -30.51 6.62 -1.05
C PHE A 161 -29.32 7.08 -0.22
N THR A 162 -29.51 7.22 1.09
CA THR A 162 -28.51 7.76 2.00
C THR A 162 -28.60 7.06 3.35
N ALA A 163 -27.44 6.84 3.97
CA ALA A 163 -27.36 6.47 5.37
C ALA A 163 -26.52 7.53 6.09
N SER A 164 -26.86 7.88 7.32
CA SER A 164 -26.00 8.71 8.16
C SER A 164 -26.04 8.24 9.60
N LEU A 165 -24.90 8.28 10.27
CA LEU A 165 -24.78 7.89 11.67
C LEU A 165 -24.32 9.10 12.48
N SER A 166 -25.03 9.40 13.58
CA SER A 166 -24.69 10.51 14.47
C SER A 166 -24.77 10.08 15.94
N PRO A 167 -23.72 10.27 16.75
CA PRO A 167 -23.80 10.06 18.20
C PRO A 167 -24.80 11.04 18.85
N THR A 168 -25.42 10.61 19.96
CA THR A 168 -26.46 11.38 20.67
C THR A 168 -25.92 12.34 21.73
N SER A 169 -24.73 12.11 22.28
CA SER A 169 -24.14 12.95 23.32
C SER A 169 -23.07 13.89 22.76
N GLY A 170 -22.94 15.11 23.30
CA GLY A 170 -22.03 16.14 22.81
C GLY A 170 -20.73 16.33 23.60
N SER A 171 -20.58 15.72 24.78
CA SER A 171 -19.47 16.05 25.70
C SER A 171 -18.46 14.91 25.82
N VAL A 172 -17.32 15.09 25.14
CA VAL A 172 -16.10 14.26 25.17
C VAL A 172 -16.26 12.88 24.54
N TRP A 173 -15.98 12.80 23.24
CA TRP A 173 -16.01 11.53 22.51
C TRP A 173 -14.68 10.81 22.71
N LEU A 174 -14.67 9.89 23.67
CA LEU A 174 -13.64 8.87 23.68
C LEU A 174 -13.76 8.09 22.36
N PRO A 175 -12.64 7.87 21.65
CA PRO A 175 -12.67 7.07 20.44
C PRO A 175 -13.23 5.67 20.75
N SER A 176 -13.87 5.04 19.77
CA SER A 176 -14.28 3.64 19.90
C SER A 176 -13.07 2.77 20.31
N LEU A 177 -13.32 1.65 20.99
CA LEU A 177 -12.24 0.79 21.49
C LEU A 177 -11.27 0.37 20.37
N TRP A 178 -11.79 0.07 19.18
CA TRP A 178 -10.98 -0.26 18.00
C TRP A 178 -10.09 0.89 17.52
N VAL A 179 -10.65 2.11 17.41
CA VAL A 179 -9.89 3.32 17.03
C VAL A 179 -8.84 3.63 18.09
N GLY A 180 -9.18 3.50 19.37
CA GLY A 180 -8.24 3.66 20.48
C GLY A 180 -7.07 2.68 20.41
N LEU A 181 -7.35 1.39 20.17
CA LEU A 181 -6.31 0.37 20.00
C LEU A 181 -5.42 0.65 18.77
N CYS A 182 -6.00 1.07 17.65
CA CYS A 182 -5.24 1.45 16.46
C CYS A 182 -4.37 2.69 16.70
N ALA A 183 -4.89 3.71 17.39
CA ALA A 183 -4.16 4.92 17.74
C ALA A 183 -3.00 4.62 18.71
N ALA A 184 -3.23 3.79 19.73
CA ALA A 184 -2.20 3.32 20.64
C ALA A 184 -1.10 2.54 19.91
N THR A 185 -1.50 1.61 19.03
CA THR A 185 -0.57 0.83 18.20
C THR A 185 0.25 1.72 17.29
N LEU A 186 -0.39 2.67 16.59
CA LEU A 186 0.29 3.66 15.75
C LEU A 186 1.30 4.46 16.58
N GLY A 187 0.89 5.03 17.72
CA GLY A 187 1.76 5.83 18.58
C GLY A 187 2.99 5.05 19.06
N LEU A 188 2.78 3.83 19.58
CA LEU A 188 3.87 2.97 20.04
C LEU A 188 4.78 2.55 18.90
N CYS A 189 4.23 2.06 17.79
CA CYS A 189 5.03 1.56 16.66
C CYS A 189 5.80 2.68 15.96
N THR A 190 5.20 3.86 15.76
CA THR A 190 5.90 5.02 15.20
C THR A 190 7.02 5.49 16.12
N TYR A 191 6.80 5.52 17.45
CA TYR A 191 7.85 5.83 18.41
C TYR A 191 9.00 4.82 18.32
N LEU A 192 8.69 3.52 18.38
CA LEU A 192 9.67 2.45 18.29
C LEU A 192 10.43 2.50 16.96
N ALA A 193 9.76 2.70 15.83
CA ALA A 193 10.37 2.86 14.52
C ALA A 193 11.33 4.07 14.50
N ALA A 194 10.95 5.22 15.06
CA ALA A 194 11.81 6.39 15.17
C ALA A 194 13.04 6.13 16.06
N ARG A 195 12.89 5.43 17.19
CA ARG A 195 14.00 5.03 18.05
C ARG A 195 14.92 4.02 17.35
N LEU A 196 14.33 3.08 16.61
CA LEU A 196 15.02 2.16 15.71
C LEU A 196 15.59 2.86 14.46
N ALA A 197 15.24 4.12 14.19
CA ALA A 197 15.90 4.95 13.19
C ALA A 197 16.96 5.90 13.80
N GLY A 198 17.17 5.84 15.13
CA GLY A 198 18.19 6.62 15.84
C GLY A 198 17.74 8.00 16.26
N VAL A 199 16.47 8.33 16.04
CA VAL A 199 15.90 9.63 16.44
C VAL A 199 15.91 9.73 17.96
N ARG A 200 16.37 10.87 18.50
CA ARG A 200 16.35 11.16 19.94
C ARG A 200 14.93 11.05 20.51
N ARG A 201 14.81 10.72 21.80
CA ARG A 201 13.52 10.48 22.50
C ARG A 201 12.51 11.61 22.29
N GLU A 202 12.93 12.84 22.55
CA GLU A 202 12.10 14.06 22.39
C GLU A 202 11.57 14.21 20.96
N ARG A 203 12.45 14.05 19.96
CA ARG A 203 12.08 14.11 18.55
C ARG A 203 11.23 12.92 18.12
N GLY A 204 11.38 11.76 18.77
CA GLY A 204 10.52 10.60 18.55
C GLY A 204 9.07 10.92 18.89
N LEU A 205 8.81 11.61 20.01
CA LEU A 205 7.47 12.07 20.36
C LEU A 205 6.92 13.10 19.37
N LEU A 206 7.75 13.99 18.84
CA LEU A 206 7.34 14.92 17.78
C LEU A 206 6.95 14.20 16.49
N ILE A 207 7.69 13.14 16.10
CA ILE A 207 7.34 12.31 14.93
C ILE A 207 6.00 11.61 15.16
N VAL A 208 5.77 11.08 16.37
CA VAL A 208 4.47 10.48 16.74
C VAL A 208 3.35 11.50 16.65
N ALA A 209 3.54 12.70 17.22
CA ALA A 209 2.56 13.77 17.15
C ALA A 209 2.26 14.18 15.71
N GLY A 210 3.28 14.31 14.85
CA GLY A 210 3.11 14.62 13.43
C GLY A 210 2.37 13.53 12.66
N ALA A 211 2.74 12.25 12.86
CA ALA A 211 2.05 11.13 12.23
C ALA A 211 0.58 11.04 12.69
N ALA A 212 0.33 11.16 13.99
CA ALA A 212 -1.03 11.18 14.54
C ALA A 212 -1.84 12.38 14.04
N ALA A 213 -1.22 13.55 13.88
CA ALA A 213 -1.87 14.75 13.34
C ALA A 213 -2.30 14.58 11.88
N ILE A 214 -1.46 13.97 11.03
CA ILE A 214 -1.83 13.65 9.64
C ILE A 214 -3.07 12.73 9.61
N VAL A 215 -3.09 11.69 10.45
CA VAL A 215 -4.25 10.80 10.56
C VAL A 215 -5.47 11.54 11.09
N ALA A 216 -5.33 12.37 12.12
CA ALA A 216 -6.42 13.14 12.71
C ALA A 216 -7.03 14.15 11.72
N VAL A 217 -6.19 14.84 10.93
CA VAL A 217 -6.64 15.74 9.86
C VAL A 217 -7.37 14.96 8.77
N GLY A 218 -6.85 13.79 8.38
CA GLY A 218 -7.53 12.90 7.44
C GLY A 218 -8.89 12.42 7.95
N LEU A 219 -8.99 12.07 9.24
CA LEU A 219 -10.25 11.68 9.87
C LEU A 219 -11.27 12.82 9.88
N ALA A 220 -10.85 14.04 10.19
CA ALA A 220 -11.75 15.20 10.19
C ALA A 220 -12.20 15.59 8.78
N ALA A 221 -11.30 15.52 7.79
CA ALA A 221 -11.59 15.96 6.42
C ALA A 221 -12.30 14.89 5.57
N ARG A 222 -11.94 13.61 5.74
CA ARG A 222 -12.38 12.48 4.91
C ARG A 222 -12.60 11.24 5.79
N PRO A 223 -13.55 11.28 6.74
CA PRO A 223 -13.70 10.21 7.74
C PRO A 223 -13.98 8.84 7.14
N ILE A 224 -14.78 8.79 6.07
CA ILE A 224 -15.16 7.55 5.37
C ILE A 224 -13.93 6.92 4.68
N GLU A 225 -13.01 7.73 4.17
CA GLU A 225 -11.80 7.22 3.49
C GLU A 225 -10.74 6.72 4.47
N ILE A 226 -10.83 7.09 5.76
CA ILE A 226 -9.78 6.81 6.76
C ILE A 226 -10.24 5.86 7.87
N LEU A 227 -11.43 6.07 8.47
CA LEU A 227 -11.91 5.31 9.62
C LEU A 227 -11.92 3.78 9.41
N PRO A 228 -12.47 3.24 8.30
CA PRO A 228 -12.53 1.79 8.09
C PRO A 228 -11.15 1.17 7.86
N PHE A 229 -10.14 2.00 7.59
CA PHE A 229 -8.79 1.58 7.21
C PHE A 229 -7.74 2.03 8.24
N ILE A 230 -8.15 2.54 9.40
CA ILE A 230 -7.22 3.06 10.41
C ILE A 230 -6.23 1.98 10.91
N GLN A 231 -6.66 0.72 10.96
CA GLN A 231 -5.78 -0.42 11.27
C GLN A 231 -4.67 -0.61 10.24
N ARG A 232 -4.88 -0.23 8.97
CA ARG A 232 -3.85 -0.30 7.93
C ARG A 232 -2.77 0.75 8.20
N LEU A 233 -3.14 1.94 8.66
CA LEU A 233 -2.18 2.98 9.04
C LEU A 233 -1.34 2.56 10.25
N ALA A 234 -1.98 1.98 11.28
CA ALA A 234 -1.26 1.41 12.42
C ALA A 234 -0.35 0.23 11.99
N GLY A 235 -0.86 -0.66 11.14
CA GLY A 235 -0.13 -1.79 10.56
C GLY A 235 1.09 -1.34 9.75
N MET A 236 0.99 -0.25 8.98
CA MET A 236 2.11 0.34 8.25
C MET A 236 3.23 0.77 9.19
N ALA A 237 2.92 1.42 10.31
CA ALA A 237 3.92 1.80 11.32
C ALA A 237 4.56 0.57 11.98
N ALA A 238 3.76 -0.47 12.28
CA ALA A 238 4.25 -1.72 12.85
C ALA A 238 5.22 -2.45 11.89
N ILE A 239 4.83 -2.58 10.62
CA ILE A 239 5.64 -3.20 9.56
C ILE A 239 6.92 -2.39 9.29
N ALA A 240 6.84 -1.06 9.26
CA ALA A 240 8.03 -0.22 9.15
C ALA A 240 8.98 -0.42 10.34
N GLY A 241 8.45 -0.45 11.56
CA GLY A 241 9.23 -0.75 12.77
C GLY A 241 9.91 -2.12 12.71
N LEU A 242 9.19 -3.15 12.26
CA LEU A 242 9.72 -4.50 12.04
C LEU A 242 10.85 -4.48 11.02
N GLY A 243 10.65 -3.84 9.87
CA GLY A 243 11.66 -3.73 8.81
C GLY A 243 12.95 -3.05 9.27
N ILE A 244 12.84 -1.91 9.95
CA ILE A 244 14.00 -1.20 10.50
C ILE A 244 14.69 -2.05 11.58
N GLY A 245 13.91 -2.72 12.43
CA GLY A 245 14.43 -3.64 13.45
C GLY A 245 15.24 -4.79 12.85
N LEU A 246 14.67 -5.47 11.85
CA LEU A 246 15.34 -6.53 11.10
C LEU A 246 16.60 -6.01 10.39
N ALA A 247 16.53 -4.83 9.76
CA ALA A 247 17.66 -4.24 9.06
C ALA A 247 18.84 -3.98 10.01
N ARG A 248 18.57 -3.46 11.21
CA ARG A 248 19.59 -3.28 12.25
C ARG A 248 20.15 -4.58 12.80
N LEU A 249 19.33 -5.62 12.86
CA LEU A 249 19.77 -6.93 13.32
C LEU A 249 20.68 -7.63 12.31
N LEU A 250 20.39 -7.48 11.01
CA LEU A 250 21.13 -8.09 9.91
C LEU A 250 22.36 -7.27 9.50
N ALA A 251 22.27 -5.94 9.55
CA ALA A 251 23.32 -5.03 9.11
C ALA A 251 23.64 -3.97 10.18
N PRO A 252 24.88 -3.95 10.72
CA PRO A 252 25.24 -3.02 11.77
C PRO A 252 25.19 -1.58 11.27
N VAL A 253 24.67 -0.69 12.11
CA VAL A 253 24.71 0.75 11.91
C VAL A 253 25.95 1.29 12.60
N THR A 254 26.82 1.95 11.85
CA THR A 254 27.96 2.64 12.43
C THR A 254 27.49 3.98 13.00
N GLN A 255 27.74 4.19 14.28
CA GLN A 255 27.66 5.54 14.85
C GLN A 255 28.93 6.26 14.42
N ALA A 256 28.80 7.28 13.58
CA ALA A 256 29.90 8.21 13.38
C ALA A 256 30.20 8.84 14.74
N GLN A 257 31.31 8.45 15.37
CA GLN A 257 31.80 9.19 16.52
C GLN A 257 32.09 10.60 16.03
N PRO A 258 31.49 11.65 16.62
CA PRO A 258 31.93 13.00 16.33
C PRO A 258 33.42 13.05 16.62
N ALA A 259 34.22 13.47 15.63
CA ALA A 259 35.64 13.70 15.83
C ALA A 259 35.79 14.54 17.10
N ARG A 260 36.64 14.07 18.03
CA ARG A 260 36.93 14.76 19.29
C ARG A 260 37.21 16.23 18.98
N GLN A 261 36.33 17.16 19.40
CA GLN A 261 36.63 18.51 19.91
C GLN A 261 35.60 19.61 19.64
N GLU A 262 34.47 19.40 18.97
CA GLU A 262 33.46 20.48 18.91
C GLU A 262 32.37 20.28 19.97
N LEU A 263 32.37 21.17 20.98
CA LEU A 263 31.37 21.26 22.06
C LEU A 263 29.92 21.47 21.58
N ARG A 264 29.71 21.56 20.26
CA ARG A 264 28.41 21.70 19.58
C ARG A 264 28.20 20.67 18.47
N SER A 265 28.91 19.54 18.51
CA SER A 265 28.75 18.52 17.46
C SER A 265 27.30 18.05 17.35
N PRO A 266 26.75 17.99 16.12
CA PRO A 266 25.40 17.50 15.87
C PRO A 266 25.24 16.07 16.40
N PRO A 267 24.01 15.63 16.72
CA PRO A 267 23.75 14.28 17.21
C PRO A 267 24.42 13.24 16.32
N ALA A 268 25.04 12.22 16.95
CA ALA A 268 25.64 11.08 16.26
C ALA A 268 24.68 10.58 15.18
N ARG A 269 25.04 10.82 13.91
CA ARG A 269 24.23 10.39 12.77
C ARG A 269 24.42 8.89 12.63
N LEU A 270 23.30 8.20 12.49
CA LEU A 270 23.33 6.79 12.11
C LEU A 270 23.69 6.71 10.64
N LEU A 271 24.84 6.09 10.37
CA LEU A 271 25.29 5.85 9.01
C LEU A 271 25.19 4.35 8.74
N VAL A 272 24.65 4.04 7.56
CA VAL A 272 24.67 2.69 7.01
C VAL A 272 25.82 2.67 6.01
N SER A 273 26.75 1.71 6.17
CA SER A 273 27.78 1.49 5.16
C SER A 273 27.13 1.20 3.81
N GLY A 274 27.66 1.77 2.72
CA GLY A 274 27.13 1.53 1.37
C GLY A 274 27.04 0.04 1.03
N ALA A 275 27.94 -0.79 1.56
CA ALA A 275 27.92 -2.25 1.38
C ALA A 275 26.67 -2.93 1.98
N HIS A 276 26.03 -2.32 2.97
CA HIS A 276 24.83 -2.86 3.62
C HIS A 276 23.53 -2.27 3.09
N LEU A 277 23.58 -1.18 2.31
CA LEU A 277 22.40 -0.54 1.74
C LEU A 277 21.47 -1.52 0.99
N PRO A 278 21.97 -2.51 0.21
CA PRO A 278 21.09 -3.47 -0.45
C PRO A 278 20.23 -4.29 0.51
N ILE A 279 20.72 -4.59 1.72
CA ILE A 279 19.92 -5.29 2.75
C ILE A 279 18.72 -4.42 3.17
N TYR A 280 18.94 -3.12 3.37
CA TYR A 280 17.87 -2.18 3.74
C TYR A 280 16.85 -2.04 2.61
N LEU A 281 17.30 -1.96 1.36
CA LEU A 281 16.42 -1.91 0.19
C LEU A 281 15.60 -3.19 0.04
N ALA A 282 16.23 -4.36 0.17
CA ALA A 282 15.55 -5.66 0.14
C ALA A 282 14.46 -5.73 1.22
N LEU A 283 14.81 -5.41 2.47
CA LEU A 283 13.85 -5.45 3.57
C LEU A 283 12.73 -4.44 3.38
N GLY A 284 13.03 -3.23 2.88
CA GLY A 284 12.00 -2.24 2.54
C GLY A 284 11.01 -2.78 1.49
N ALA A 285 11.51 -3.41 0.43
CA ALA A 285 10.67 -4.03 -0.59
C ALA A 285 9.81 -5.16 -0.01
N TRP A 286 10.38 -6.03 0.82
CA TRP A 286 9.65 -7.11 1.48
C TRP A 286 8.61 -6.60 2.49
N MET A 287 8.90 -5.53 3.23
CA MET A 287 7.93 -4.90 4.12
C MET A 287 6.76 -4.28 3.36
N LEU A 288 7.02 -3.70 2.18
CA LEU A 288 5.95 -3.20 1.30
C LEU A 288 5.05 -4.35 0.82
N LEU A 289 5.64 -5.48 0.40
CA LEU A 289 4.87 -6.68 0.01
C LEU A 289 4.05 -7.24 1.18
N LEU A 290 4.63 -7.29 2.38
CA LEU A 290 3.92 -7.70 3.60
C LEU A 290 2.72 -6.79 3.89
N PHE A 291 2.87 -5.48 3.68
CA PHE A 291 1.78 -4.52 3.84
C PHE A 291 0.70 -4.69 2.75
N GLN A 292 1.08 -4.92 1.50
CA GLN A 292 0.12 -5.22 0.43
C GLN A 292 -0.67 -6.50 0.74
N GLN A 293 0.00 -7.54 1.24
CA GLN A 293 -0.64 -8.79 1.61
C GLN A 293 -1.59 -8.63 2.79
N SER A 294 -1.24 -7.81 3.79
CA SER A 294 -2.15 -7.55 4.91
C SER A 294 -3.40 -6.78 4.47
N MET A 295 -3.28 -5.86 3.50
CA MET A 295 -4.44 -5.21 2.89
C MET A 295 -5.32 -6.20 2.12
N ALA A 296 -4.72 -7.13 1.38
CA ALA A 296 -5.47 -8.15 0.65
C ALA A 296 -6.24 -9.09 1.60
N TRP A 297 -5.64 -9.48 2.72
CA TRP A 297 -6.33 -10.23 3.78
C TRP A 297 -7.45 -9.44 4.45
N ASP A 298 -7.33 -8.11 4.52
CA ASP A 298 -8.37 -7.19 5.00
C ASP A 298 -9.39 -6.80 3.90
N GLY A 299 -9.55 -7.65 2.88
CA GLY A 299 -10.58 -7.54 1.84
C GLY A 299 -10.20 -6.76 0.58
N ALA A 300 -8.99 -6.18 0.49
CA ALA A 300 -8.53 -5.48 -0.72
C ALA A 300 -7.96 -6.46 -1.76
N LYS A 301 -8.84 -7.31 -2.31
CA LYS A 301 -8.47 -8.48 -3.15
C LYS A 301 -7.63 -8.12 -4.38
N ASP A 302 -7.81 -6.94 -4.96
CA ASP A 302 -7.10 -6.50 -6.18
C ASP A 302 -5.70 -5.91 -5.92
N ILE A 303 -5.29 -5.77 -4.65
CA ILE A 303 -3.98 -5.18 -4.27
C ILE A 303 -2.96 -6.27 -3.89
N GLY A 304 -3.39 -7.53 -3.77
CA GLY A 304 -2.53 -8.64 -3.36
C GLY A 304 -1.32 -8.85 -4.27
N GLY A 305 -0.19 -9.22 -3.66
CA GLY A 305 0.99 -9.67 -4.40
C GLY A 305 0.78 -11.05 -5.01
N PHE A 306 1.76 -11.54 -5.76
CA PHE A 306 1.67 -12.89 -6.29
C PHE A 306 1.71 -13.94 -5.17
N THR A 307 1.04 -15.07 -5.36
CA THR A 307 1.03 -16.18 -4.39
C THR A 307 2.43 -16.70 -4.06
N TRP A 308 3.35 -16.67 -5.02
CA TRP A 308 4.74 -17.08 -4.83
C TRP A 308 5.57 -16.06 -4.04
N ASP A 309 5.26 -14.76 -4.07
CA ASP A 309 5.90 -13.77 -3.18
C ASP A 309 5.61 -14.10 -1.71
N ILE A 310 4.41 -14.60 -1.39
CA ILE A 310 4.04 -15.02 -0.03
C ILE A 310 4.96 -16.17 0.44
N TRP A 311 5.13 -17.20 -0.38
CA TRP A 311 5.96 -18.36 -0.03
C TRP A 311 7.43 -18.02 0.13
N ILE A 312 7.98 -17.18 -0.77
CA ILE A 312 9.36 -16.68 -0.66
C ILE A 312 9.51 -15.85 0.63
N GLY A 313 8.55 -14.97 0.92
CA GLY A 313 8.53 -14.17 2.14
C GLY A 313 8.48 -15.00 3.42
N VAL A 314 7.65 -16.06 3.45
CA VAL A 314 7.58 -17.01 4.57
C VAL A 314 8.91 -17.74 4.76
N ALA A 315 9.51 -18.25 3.68
CA ALA A 315 10.81 -18.92 3.74
C ALA A 315 11.92 -18.00 4.26
N LEU A 316 11.96 -16.74 3.78
CA LEU A 316 12.86 -15.70 4.28
C LEU A 316 12.63 -15.41 5.77
N GLY A 317 11.37 -15.32 6.20
CA GLY A 317 11.00 -15.11 7.60
C GLY A 317 11.51 -16.23 8.50
N VAL A 318 11.32 -17.49 8.10
CA VAL A 318 11.83 -18.67 8.81
C VAL A 318 13.36 -18.65 8.89
N MET A 319 14.04 -18.41 7.77
CA MET A 319 15.51 -18.34 7.75
C MET A 319 16.05 -17.21 8.62
N CYS A 320 15.44 -16.03 8.59
CA CYS A 320 15.81 -14.91 9.46
C CYS A 320 15.58 -15.27 10.94
N GLY A 321 14.45 -15.90 11.27
CA GLY A 321 14.13 -16.35 12.63
C GLY A 321 15.16 -17.35 13.17
N LEU A 322 15.49 -18.39 12.39
CA LEU A 322 16.53 -19.37 12.74
C LEU A 322 17.92 -18.72 12.87
N GLY A 323 18.25 -17.77 12.01
CA GLY A 323 19.48 -16.97 12.09
C GLY A 323 19.57 -16.15 13.38
N LEU A 324 18.45 -15.56 13.83
CA LEU A 324 18.40 -14.82 15.09
C LEU A 324 18.48 -15.74 16.32
N LEU A 325 17.81 -16.89 16.28
CA LEU A 325 17.83 -17.88 17.38
C LEU A 325 19.23 -18.50 17.56
N SER A 326 19.86 -18.92 16.47
CA SER A 326 21.24 -19.43 16.49
C SER A 326 22.21 -18.38 17.05
N ARG A 327 22.05 -17.11 16.65
CA ARG A 327 22.82 -16.01 17.20
C ARG A 327 22.61 -15.82 18.70
N TRP A 328 21.37 -15.86 19.17
CA TRP A 328 21.07 -15.75 20.59
C TRP A 328 21.71 -16.89 21.40
N ALA A 329 21.67 -18.11 20.87
CA ALA A 329 22.34 -19.27 21.47
C ALA A 329 23.87 -19.11 21.50
N LEU A 330 24.49 -18.59 20.42
CA LEU A 330 25.93 -18.34 20.35
C LEU A 330 26.39 -17.19 21.26
N ARG A 331 25.57 -16.15 21.42
CA ARG A 331 25.84 -15.06 22.39
C ARG A 331 25.94 -15.59 23.82
N ARG A 332 25.11 -16.56 24.19
CA ARG A 332 25.21 -17.22 25.51
C ARG A 332 26.53 -17.98 25.71
N ARG A 333 27.21 -18.35 24.62
CA ARG A 333 28.49 -19.09 24.64
C ARG A 333 29.73 -18.19 24.57
N GLY A 334 29.59 -16.86 24.61
CA GLY A 334 30.73 -15.93 24.71
C GLY A 334 31.51 -15.66 23.42
N ALA A 335 30.96 -16.00 22.24
CA ALA A 335 31.62 -15.75 20.96
C ALA A 335 31.82 -14.24 20.66
N ALA A 336 32.93 -13.89 20.00
CA ALA A 336 33.27 -12.51 19.64
C ALA A 336 32.19 -11.84 18.77
N LEU A 337 31.59 -10.77 19.29
CA LEU A 337 30.38 -10.15 18.72
C LEU A 337 30.61 -9.43 17.39
N VAL A 338 31.81 -8.90 17.12
CA VAL A 338 32.09 -8.00 15.99
C VAL A 338 32.22 -8.78 14.67
N GLU A 339 33.04 -9.84 14.66
CA GLU A 339 33.23 -10.71 13.49
C GLU A 339 31.91 -11.39 13.07
N SER A 340 31.04 -11.66 14.06
CA SER A 340 29.69 -12.18 13.85
C SER A 340 28.79 -11.24 13.03
N TYR A 341 28.92 -9.91 13.13
CA TYR A 341 28.04 -8.98 12.39
C TYR A 341 28.37 -8.88 10.91
N ALA A 342 29.66 -8.78 10.56
CA ALA A 342 30.07 -8.72 9.15
C ALA A 342 29.67 -10.01 8.43
N LYS A 343 29.95 -11.16 9.04
CA LYS A 343 29.55 -12.48 8.51
C LYS A 343 28.03 -12.60 8.38
N GLN A 344 27.27 -12.09 9.35
CA GLN A 344 25.81 -12.11 9.29
C GLN A 344 25.27 -11.23 8.14
N ALA A 345 25.81 -10.04 7.94
CA ALA A 345 25.41 -9.17 6.84
C ALA A 345 25.71 -9.83 5.48
N GLN A 346 26.85 -10.52 5.35
CA GLN A 346 27.19 -11.29 4.15
C GLN A 346 26.21 -12.44 3.91
N VAL A 347 25.90 -13.23 4.94
CA VAL A 347 24.91 -14.32 4.83
C VAL A 347 23.53 -13.75 4.47
N ALA A 348 23.12 -12.64 5.09
CA ALA A 348 21.87 -11.97 4.77
C ALA A 348 21.82 -11.49 3.32
N LEU A 349 22.90 -10.88 2.81
CA LEU A 349 23.01 -10.49 1.40
C LEU A 349 22.88 -11.69 0.46
N VAL A 350 23.53 -12.80 0.76
CA VAL A 350 23.43 -14.02 -0.06
C VAL A 350 22.01 -14.56 -0.05
N VAL A 351 21.40 -14.71 1.13
CA VAL A 351 20.03 -15.24 1.27
C VAL A 351 19.01 -14.34 0.57
N LEU A 352 19.10 -13.02 0.78
CA LEU A 352 18.23 -12.04 0.11
C LEU A 352 18.48 -11.99 -1.40
N GLY A 353 19.73 -12.12 -1.85
CA GLY A 353 20.11 -12.20 -3.25
C GLY A 353 19.57 -13.46 -3.94
N VAL A 354 19.63 -14.61 -3.28
CA VAL A 354 19.02 -15.87 -3.78
C VAL A 354 17.51 -15.72 -3.87
N ALA A 355 16.86 -15.21 -2.83
CA ALA A 355 15.42 -14.97 -2.86
C ALA A 355 15.02 -13.98 -3.96
N ALA A 356 15.80 -12.91 -4.16
CA ALA A 356 15.61 -11.97 -5.25
C ALA A 356 15.78 -12.63 -6.62
N GLY A 357 16.76 -13.52 -6.80
CA GLY A 357 16.96 -14.29 -8.03
C GLY A 357 15.79 -15.24 -8.33
N ILE A 358 15.31 -15.98 -7.32
CA ILE A 358 14.11 -16.83 -7.44
C ILE A 358 12.91 -15.96 -7.83
N ARG A 359 12.77 -14.80 -7.18
CA ARG A 359 11.67 -13.88 -7.42
C ARG A 359 11.68 -13.36 -8.87
N ILE A 360 12.84 -12.94 -9.37
CA ILE A 360 13.03 -12.55 -10.78
C ILE A 360 12.65 -13.69 -11.73
N GLY A 361 13.04 -14.93 -11.41
CA GLY A 361 12.70 -16.12 -12.21
C GLY A 361 11.19 -16.29 -12.40
N PHE A 362 10.42 -16.22 -11.32
CA PHE A 362 8.95 -16.27 -11.40
C PHE A 362 8.34 -15.02 -12.03
N SER A 363 8.95 -13.84 -11.84
CA SER A 363 8.51 -12.61 -12.53
C SER A 363 8.57 -12.75 -14.05
N PHE A 364 9.52 -13.52 -14.60
CA PHE A 364 9.60 -13.72 -16.05
C PHE A 364 8.36 -14.45 -16.60
N GLU A 365 7.86 -15.47 -15.92
CA GLU A 365 6.62 -16.15 -16.34
C GLU A 365 5.45 -15.16 -16.41
N TYR A 366 5.32 -14.30 -15.40
CA TYR A 366 4.32 -13.24 -15.38
C TYR A 366 4.50 -12.24 -16.54
N VAL A 367 5.73 -11.76 -16.74
CA VAL A 367 6.07 -10.82 -17.81
C VAL A 367 5.64 -11.37 -19.17
N PHE A 368 5.96 -12.62 -19.50
CA PHE A 368 5.71 -13.17 -20.83
C PHE A 368 4.24 -13.50 -21.11
N THR A 369 3.40 -13.62 -20.08
CA THR A 369 1.98 -13.97 -20.21
C THR A 369 1.03 -12.76 -20.20
N HIS A 370 1.52 -11.58 -19.81
CA HIS A 370 0.69 -10.38 -19.65
C HIS A 370 0.56 -9.56 -20.94
N GLN A 371 -0.48 -8.72 -21.00
CA GLN A 371 -0.66 -7.73 -22.07
C GLN A 371 0.18 -6.48 -21.80
N ALA A 372 0.86 -5.97 -22.84
CA ALA A 372 1.78 -4.84 -22.73
C ALA A 372 1.16 -3.55 -23.28
N ALA A 373 0.40 -2.84 -22.44
CA ALA A 373 -0.33 -1.65 -22.86
C ALA A 373 0.57 -0.59 -23.51
N ASP A 374 1.75 -0.33 -22.95
CA ASP A 374 2.66 0.71 -23.44
C ASP A 374 3.30 0.29 -24.76
N PHE A 375 3.74 -0.96 -24.90
CA PHE A 375 4.19 -1.50 -26.19
C PHE A 375 3.15 -1.26 -27.30
N TRP A 376 1.88 -1.58 -27.04
CA TRP A 376 0.83 -1.44 -28.04
C TRP A 376 0.61 -0.01 -28.49
N VAL A 377 0.81 0.97 -27.60
CA VAL A 377 0.73 2.40 -27.96
C VAL A 377 1.82 2.76 -28.97
N HIS A 378 3.06 2.36 -28.72
CA HIS A 378 4.19 2.63 -29.61
C HIS A 378 4.06 1.90 -30.95
N PHE A 379 3.74 0.60 -30.90
CA PHE A 379 3.58 -0.24 -32.08
C PHE A 379 2.47 0.28 -33.00
N LYS A 380 1.30 0.62 -32.45
CA LYS A 380 0.19 1.17 -33.23
C LYS A 380 0.55 2.50 -33.86
N ALA A 381 1.15 3.42 -33.10
CA ALA A 381 1.53 4.74 -33.63
C ALA A 381 2.48 4.62 -34.84
N VAL A 382 3.51 3.77 -34.74
CA VAL A 382 4.47 3.55 -35.83
C VAL A 382 3.80 2.86 -37.02
N ARG A 383 2.93 1.89 -36.77
CA ARG A 383 2.19 1.19 -37.82
C ARG A 383 1.25 2.12 -38.60
N GLU A 384 0.51 2.98 -37.90
CA GLU A 384 -0.36 3.96 -38.54
C GLU A 384 0.47 5.04 -39.26
N TRP A 385 1.60 5.45 -38.69
CA TRP A 385 2.54 6.36 -39.37
C TRP A 385 3.05 5.81 -40.70
N VAL A 386 3.43 4.53 -40.71
CA VAL A 386 3.84 3.81 -41.93
C VAL A 386 2.72 3.69 -42.96
N ARG A 387 1.45 3.80 -42.54
CA ARG A 387 0.26 3.83 -43.39
C ARG A 387 -0.13 5.24 -43.84
N GLY A 388 0.63 6.26 -43.46
CA GLY A 388 0.41 7.66 -43.84
C GLY A 388 -0.34 8.51 -42.81
N ALA A 389 -0.67 7.97 -41.63
CA ALA A 389 -1.24 8.75 -40.54
C ALA A 389 -0.17 9.60 -39.83
N PRO A 390 -0.54 10.67 -39.09
CA PRO A 390 0.41 11.35 -38.21
C PRO A 390 0.85 10.43 -37.07
N LEU A 391 2.13 10.53 -36.67
CA LEU A 391 2.67 9.77 -35.53
C LEU A 391 2.02 10.20 -34.20
N TYR A 392 1.70 11.49 -34.07
CA TYR A 392 1.06 12.08 -32.90
C TYR A 392 -0.38 12.44 -33.25
N ASN A 393 -1.36 11.83 -32.56
CA ASN A 393 -2.75 12.26 -32.63
C ASN A 393 -3.01 13.35 -31.59
N LEU A 394 -2.93 14.61 -32.00
CA LEU A 394 -3.07 15.76 -31.10
C LEU A 394 -4.47 15.83 -30.46
N GLU A 395 -5.51 15.41 -31.17
CA GLU A 395 -6.89 15.39 -30.65
C GLU A 395 -7.01 14.42 -29.47
N ASP A 396 -6.54 13.19 -29.64
CA ASP A 396 -6.53 12.18 -28.57
C ASP A 396 -5.68 12.61 -27.35
N ILE A 397 -4.54 13.29 -27.60
CA ILE A 397 -3.67 13.81 -26.53
C ILE A 397 -4.38 14.91 -25.74
N THR A 398 -5.12 15.80 -26.40
CA THR A 398 -5.83 16.90 -25.72
C THR A 398 -7.08 16.44 -24.97
N THR A 399 -7.80 15.45 -25.50
CA THR A 399 -9.03 14.92 -24.87
C THR A 399 -8.72 14.03 -23.67
N ASN A 400 -7.65 13.24 -23.73
CA ASN A 400 -7.20 12.44 -22.59
C ASN A 400 -5.67 12.33 -22.57
N HIS A 401 -5.02 13.33 -21.99
CA HIS A 401 -3.56 13.34 -21.86
C HIS A 401 -3.02 12.13 -21.08
N PHE A 402 -3.82 11.51 -20.21
CA PHE A 402 -3.46 10.30 -19.46
C PHE A 402 -3.93 9.00 -20.16
N GLY A 403 -4.52 9.11 -21.34
CA GLY A 403 -4.98 8.00 -22.16
C GLY A 403 -3.82 7.20 -22.77
N LYS A 404 -4.16 6.04 -23.33
CA LYS A 404 -3.24 5.15 -24.04
C LYS A 404 -2.94 5.69 -25.45
N VAL A 405 -2.31 6.86 -25.50
CA VAL A 405 -2.00 7.62 -26.72
C VAL A 405 -0.49 7.87 -26.79
N PHE A 406 0.07 7.83 -28.00
CA PHE A 406 1.50 8.04 -28.19
C PHE A 406 1.87 9.51 -27.98
N LYS A 407 2.77 9.76 -27.02
CA LYS A 407 3.15 11.11 -26.58
C LYS A 407 4.62 11.27 -26.18
N VAL A 408 5.45 10.26 -26.45
CA VAL A 408 6.86 10.22 -26.03
C VAL A 408 7.80 10.58 -27.21
N PRO A 409 9.10 10.84 -26.97
CA PRO A 409 10.07 11.06 -28.04
C PRO A 409 10.06 9.91 -29.07
N PRO A 410 10.24 10.22 -30.36
CA PRO A 410 10.00 9.25 -31.43
C PRO A 410 11.07 8.15 -31.49
N PHE A 411 12.28 8.40 -30.98
CA PHE A 411 13.43 7.51 -31.12
C PHE A 411 13.12 6.04 -30.82
N TYR A 412 12.53 5.77 -29.65
CA TYR A 412 12.17 4.40 -29.26
C TYR A 412 11.14 3.77 -30.18
N ALA A 413 10.08 4.51 -30.51
CA ALA A 413 9.02 4.01 -31.38
C ALA A 413 9.57 3.69 -32.78
N MET A 414 10.49 4.51 -33.29
CA MET A 414 11.12 4.30 -34.59
C MET A 414 11.96 3.03 -34.67
N LEU A 415 12.37 2.43 -33.54
CA LEU A 415 13.00 1.11 -33.53
C LEU A 415 12.07 0.00 -34.04
N TYR A 416 10.75 0.21 -34.03
CA TYR A 416 9.77 -0.74 -34.57
C TYR A 416 9.56 -0.63 -36.07
N LEU A 417 9.98 0.48 -36.70
CA LEU A 417 9.76 0.77 -38.11
C LEU A 417 10.11 -0.39 -39.08
N PRO A 418 11.25 -1.09 -38.94
CA PRO A 418 11.57 -2.20 -39.85
C PRO A 418 10.67 -3.43 -39.66
N PHE A 419 9.92 -3.53 -38.56
CA PHE A 419 9.17 -4.73 -38.17
C PHE A 419 7.65 -4.59 -38.33
N VAL A 420 7.11 -3.38 -38.22
CA VAL A 420 5.64 -3.17 -38.19
C VAL A 420 4.89 -3.65 -39.44
N ARG A 421 5.58 -3.85 -40.57
CA ARG A 421 4.99 -4.38 -41.82
C ARG A 421 5.03 -5.90 -41.92
N SER A 422 6.05 -6.53 -41.38
CA SER A 422 6.38 -7.95 -41.62
C SER A 422 6.10 -8.85 -40.42
N ILE A 423 6.03 -8.30 -39.21
CA ILE A 423 5.89 -9.06 -37.97
C ILE A 423 4.60 -8.65 -37.26
N GLY A 424 3.81 -9.65 -36.84
CA GLY A 424 2.63 -9.44 -36.00
C GLY A 424 3.00 -8.86 -34.64
N GLY A 425 2.13 -8.02 -34.07
CA GLY A 425 2.43 -7.30 -32.83
C GLY A 425 2.78 -8.21 -31.64
N GLU A 426 2.13 -9.37 -31.50
CA GLU A 426 2.42 -10.33 -30.42
C GLU A 426 3.82 -10.95 -30.53
N VAL A 427 4.25 -11.29 -31.75
CA VAL A 427 5.61 -11.82 -31.99
C VAL A 427 6.65 -10.74 -31.71
N LEU A 428 6.38 -9.51 -32.12
CA LEU A 428 7.28 -8.39 -31.85
C LEU A 428 7.35 -8.05 -30.35
N LEU A 429 6.24 -8.15 -29.62
CA LEU A 429 6.19 -7.98 -28.17
C LEU A 429 7.05 -9.03 -27.46
N PHE A 430 6.96 -10.30 -27.89
CA PHE A 430 7.81 -11.36 -27.34
C PHE A 430 9.29 -11.04 -27.48
N TRP A 431 9.74 -10.62 -28.68
CA TRP A 431 11.12 -10.22 -28.91
C TRP A 431 11.53 -8.95 -28.16
N GLN A 432 10.64 -7.96 -28.07
CA GLN A 432 10.87 -6.76 -27.27
C GLN A 432 11.15 -7.10 -25.80
N ARG A 433 10.39 -8.03 -25.21
CA ARG A 433 10.62 -8.50 -23.83
C ARG A 433 11.97 -9.16 -23.66
N ILE A 434 12.39 -9.99 -24.62
CA ILE A 434 13.73 -10.59 -24.64
C ILE A 434 14.80 -9.49 -24.69
N VAL A 435 14.64 -8.51 -25.58
CA VAL A 435 15.58 -7.39 -25.71
C VAL A 435 15.65 -6.57 -24.42
N ASN A 436 14.50 -6.22 -23.81
CA ASN A 436 14.49 -5.49 -22.55
C ASN A 436 15.16 -6.28 -21.41
N ALA A 437 14.93 -7.60 -21.34
CA ALA A 437 15.60 -8.47 -20.36
C ALA A 437 17.13 -8.52 -20.60
N ALA A 438 17.55 -8.63 -21.86
CA ALA A 438 18.96 -8.56 -22.25
C ALA A 438 19.59 -7.21 -21.89
N LEU A 439 18.88 -6.09 -22.14
CA LEU A 439 19.34 -4.75 -21.78
C LEU A 439 19.56 -4.61 -20.27
N LEU A 440 18.66 -5.13 -19.44
CA LEU A 440 18.86 -5.16 -17.98
C LEU A 440 20.07 -6.02 -17.58
N GLY A 441 20.26 -7.16 -18.24
CA GLY A 441 21.47 -7.98 -18.08
C GLY A 441 22.74 -7.21 -18.46
N CYS A 442 22.73 -6.46 -19.56
CA CYS A 442 23.82 -5.59 -19.98
C CYS A 442 24.09 -4.50 -18.94
N VAL A 443 23.07 -3.83 -18.40
CA VAL A 443 23.22 -2.85 -17.31
C VAL A 443 23.95 -3.48 -16.14
N ALA A 444 23.53 -4.66 -15.69
CA ALA A 444 24.17 -5.37 -14.59
C ALA A 444 25.65 -5.67 -14.86
N LEU A 445 25.96 -6.17 -16.06
CA LEU A 445 27.32 -6.53 -16.46
C LEU A 445 28.22 -5.30 -16.62
N ILE A 446 27.73 -4.23 -17.24
CA ILE A 446 28.46 -2.96 -17.37
C ILE A 446 28.75 -2.41 -15.98
N TRP A 447 27.77 -2.43 -15.06
CA TRP A 447 27.96 -1.91 -13.72
C TRP A 447 29.02 -2.71 -12.95
N LEU A 448 28.96 -4.04 -12.99
CA LEU A 448 29.99 -4.91 -12.39
C LEU A 448 31.37 -4.64 -12.99
N ARG A 449 31.47 -4.54 -14.32
CA ARG A 449 32.73 -4.30 -15.03
C ARG A 449 33.31 -2.92 -14.71
N MET A 450 32.47 -1.88 -14.69
CA MET A 450 32.83 -0.50 -14.38
C MET A 450 33.48 -0.39 -12.99
N TRP A 451 33.05 -1.22 -12.03
CA TRP A 451 33.63 -1.28 -10.69
C TRP A 451 34.64 -2.43 -10.48
N ARG A 452 34.97 -3.19 -11.54
CA ARG A 452 35.87 -4.36 -11.49
C ARG A 452 35.43 -5.41 -10.45
N LEU A 453 34.13 -5.61 -10.31
CA LEU A 453 33.53 -6.54 -9.36
C LEU A 453 33.26 -7.90 -10.04
N PRO A 454 33.53 -9.04 -9.37
CA PRO A 454 33.20 -10.34 -9.92
C PRO A 454 31.69 -10.59 -9.94
N LEU A 455 31.21 -11.36 -10.92
CA LEU A 455 29.79 -11.70 -11.07
C LEU A 455 29.26 -12.49 -9.86
N PHE A 456 30.00 -13.53 -9.44
CA PHE A 456 29.68 -14.34 -8.27
C PHE A 456 30.25 -13.69 -7.00
N SER A 457 29.68 -12.55 -6.61
CA SER A 457 30.09 -11.79 -5.44
C SER A 457 28.90 -11.23 -4.67
N LEU A 458 29.17 -10.66 -3.49
CA LEU A 458 28.15 -9.93 -2.72
C LEU A 458 27.60 -8.72 -3.47
N ALA A 459 28.38 -8.12 -4.38
CA ALA A 459 27.89 -7.07 -5.27
C ALA A 459 26.91 -7.62 -6.30
N GLY A 460 27.16 -8.82 -6.84
CA GLY A 460 26.20 -9.53 -7.70
C GLY A 460 24.88 -9.80 -6.96
N ALA A 461 24.95 -10.28 -5.71
CA ALA A 461 23.76 -10.47 -4.88
C ALA A 461 23.01 -9.15 -4.61
N ALA A 462 23.73 -8.06 -4.36
CA ALA A 462 23.15 -6.72 -4.22
C ALA A 462 22.44 -6.24 -5.50
N LEU A 463 23.01 -6.52 -6.68
CA LEU A 463 22.36 -6.20 -7.95
C LEU A 463 21.08 -6.99 -8.15
N LEU A 464 21.06 -8.28 -7.84
CA LEU A 464 19.84 -9.09 -7.90
C LEU A 464 18.73 -8.50 -7.02
N ILE A 465 19.07 -8.05 -5.82
CA ILE A 465 18.12 -7.37 -4.92
C ILE A 465 17.52 -6.13 -5.61
N VAL A 466 18.36 -5.25 -6.17
CA VAL A 466 17.91 -4.02 -6.82
C VAL A 466 17.04 -4.33 -8.06
N PHE A 467 17.46 -5.29 -8.88
CA PHE A 467 16.72 -5.69 -10.09
C PHE A 467 15.44 -6.47 -9.79
N SER A 468 15.28 -7.01 -8.58
CA SER A 468 14.01 -7.61 -8.15
C SER A 468 12.93 -6.58 -7.80
N SER A 469 13.23 -5.27 -7.87
CA SER A 469 12.25 -4.24 -7.57
C SER A 469 11.07 -4.25 -8.54
N ARG A 470 9.88 -3.91 -8.03
CA ARG A 470 8.63 -3.92 -8.82
C ARG A 470 8.70 -3.06 -10.09
N PRO A 471 9.30 -1.85 -10.10
CA PRO A 471 9.41 -1.06 -11.32
C PRO A 471 10.12 -1.78 -12.48
N ILE A 472 11.12 -2.62 -12.18
CA ILE A 472 11.82 -3.41 -13.21
C ILE A 472 10.90 -4.48 -13.81
N VAL A 473 10.12 -5.16 -12.96
CA VAL A 473 9.13 -6.14 -13.41
C VAL A 473 8.05 -5.45 -14.25
N ASP A 474 7.53 -4.31 -13.79
CA ASP A 474 6.52 -3.53 -14.51
C ASP A 474 7.05 -3.04 -15.87
N THR A 475 8.32 -2.61 -15.93
CA THR A 475 8.99 -2.21 -17.19
C THR A 475 8.95 -3.33 -18.22
N LEU A 476 9.26 -4.56 -17.80
CA LEU A 476 9.26 -5.74 -18.66
C LEU A 476 7.83 -6.15 -19.03
N THR A 477 6.91 -6.15 -18.07
CA THR A 477 5.52 -6.56 -18.25
C THR A 477 4.79 -5.66 -19.24
N TYR A 478 4.86 -4.33 -19.04
CA TYR A 478 4.13 -3.37 -19.85
C TYR A 478 4.84 -2.98 -21.15
N GLY A 479 6.06 -3.48 -21.37
CA GLY A 479 6.85 -3.20 -22.55
C GLY A 479 7.30 -1.74 -22.60
N GLN A 480 7.74 -1.22 -21.45
CA GLN A 480 8.19 0.17 -21.31
C GLN A 480 9.60 0.38 -21.89
N THR A 481 9.93 1.65 -22.10
CA THR A 481 11.21 2.10 -22.66
C THR A 481 12.32 2.19 -21.62
N ASP A 482 11.97 2.09 -20.34
CA ASP A 482 12.87 2.37 -19.21
C ASP A 482 14.11 1.48 -19.20
N ALA A 483 14.03 0.23 -19.67
CA ALA A 483 15.19 -0.66 -19.77
C ALA A 483 16.25 -0.16 -20.77
N LEU A 484 15.82 0.41 -21.90
CA LEU A 484 16.72 1.01 -22.88
C LEU A 484 17.33 2.29 -22.32
N LEU A 485 16.51 3.17 -21.74
CA LEU A 485 16.97 4.42 -21.15
C LEU A 485 18.00 4.15 -20.03
N LEU A 486 17.72 3.19 -19.16
CA LEU A 486 18.64 2.77 -18.11
C LEU A 486 19.96 2.25 -18.68
N CYS A 487 19.91 1.49 -19.78
CA CYS A 487 21.10 0.99 -20.46
C CYS A 487 21.93 2.13 -21.06
N LEU A 488 21.29 3.06 -21.79
CA LEU A 488 21.96 4.23 -22.39
C LEU A 488 22.60 5.12 -21.33
N LEU A 489 21.89 5.41 -20.24
CA LEU A 489 22.43 6.20 -19.11
C LEU A 489 23.58 5.48 -18.41
N THR A 490 23.51 4.16 -18.27
CA THR A 490 24.60 3.36 -17.67
C THR A 490 25.83 3.35 -18.57
N LEU A 491 25.64 3.23 -19.89
CA LEU A 491 26.72 3.36 -20.87
C LEU A 491 27.31 4.77 -20.90
N ALA A 492 26.50 5.81 -20.79
CA ALA A 492 26.96 7.19 -20.72
C ALA A 492 27.81 7.43 -19.48
N LEU A 493 27.37 6.94 -18.31
CA LEU A 493 28.15 6.98 -17.08
C LEU A 493 29.48 6.23 -17.21
N TRP A 494 29.46 5.06 -17.85
CA TRP A 494 30.68 4.30 -18.10
C TRP A 494 31.62 5.06 -19.05
N ALA A 495 31.10 5.66 -20.13
CA ALA A 495 31.88 6.49 -21.06
C ALA A 495 32.51 7.70 -20.35
N LEU A 496 31.76 8.42 -19.51
CA LEU A 496 32.30 9.52 -18.70
C LEU A 496 33.43 9.06 -17.78
N ARG A 497 33.29 7.89 -17.16
CA ARG A 497 34.33 7.34 -16.28
C ARG A 497 35.62 6.97 -17.03
N GLU A 498 35.49 6.57 -18.29
CA GLU A 498 36.62 6.29 -19.18
C GLU A 498 37.08 7.54 -19.95
N GLU A 499 36.64 8.75 -19.53
CA GLU A 499 37.02 10.05 -20.12
C GLU A 499 36.62 10.17 -21.61
N ARG A 500 35.52 9.53 -22.02
CA ARG A 500 34.96 9.56 -23.39
C ARG A 500 33.76 10.49 -23.49
N ASP A 501 33.99 11.78 -23.27
CA ASP A 501 32.94 12.80 -23.14
C ASP A 501 32.02 12.90 -24.38
N SER A 502 32.59 12.81 -25.59
CA SER A 502 31.80 12.86 -26.84
C SER A 502 30.82 11.69 -26.95
N LEU A 503 31.23 10.50 -26.53
CA LEU A 503 30.38 9.31 -26.54
C LEU A 503 29.29 9.42 -25.47
N ALA A 504 29.64 9.92 -24.28
CA ALA A 504 28.66 10.17 -23.23
C ALA A 504 27.60 11.19 -23.67
N GLY A 505 28.01 12.30 -24.30
CA GLY A 505 27.10 13.29 -24.86
C GLY A 505 26.16 12.70 -25.91
N ALA A 506 26.69 11.87 -26.82
CA ALA A 506 25.88 11.17 -27.81
C ALA A 506 24.86 10.21 -27.17
N LEU A 507 25.27 9.45 -26.14
CA LEU A 507 24.40 8.50 -25.44
C LEU A 507 23.31 9.17 -24.60
N VAL A 508 23.54 10.39 -24.08
CA VAL A 508 22.53 11.18 -23.36
C VAL A 508 21.54 11.85 -24.32
N ALA A 509 21.98 12.18 -25.53
CA ALA A 509 21.13 12.77 -26.56
C ALA A 509 20.16 11.76 -27.20
N LEU A 510 20.54 10.48 -27.20
CA LEU A 510 19.70 9.34 -27.59
C LEU A 510 18.74 8.96 -26.47
#